data_AF-A0A2D8LJB8-F1
#
_entry.id   AF-A0A2D8LJB8-F1
#
_cell.length_a   1.000
_cell.length_b   1.000
_cell.length_c   1.000
_cell.angle_alpha   90.00
_cell.angle_beta   90.00
_cell.angle_gamma   90.00
#
_symmetry.space_group_name_H-M   'P 1'
#
loop_
_entity.id
_entity.type
_entity.pdbx_description
1 polymer ?
#
loop_
_entity_poly.entity_id
_entity_poly.type
_entity_poly.pdbx_seq_one_letter_code
_entity_poly.pdbx_strand_id
1 'polypeptide(L)'
;MNNEKWNEICFLLSDNVRSDISESDFEQQVVQALRVLDWKEYLGDIEIRPSFQVGSVNKITPDFVIKSSDNRKLFVIEIKQPNIPLNSRFQQQLFSYMRQLKLEYGILIGQAIQIFYDGNLAKQDDPILLETIKFTKDNDKGVKFVELFSKANFNQDSLREFTLNGLKKLNRREEHKELTKKLLDESYQEKLSELIKQDFLDEYDGELIESVLENLKVEIKAKNPLPAQSELPKREFYKTRIVDYSNGILPIELNPPTESEFKRRLLNTKTAYITTFYKNGTSKQKVWNAHRFRETSGVLGNLRSRPEFRNGKWQELGIEKVYVSIEK
;
A
#
# COMPACT_ATOMS: atom_id res chain seq x y z
N MET A 1 -32.99 -0.46 0.13
CA MET A 1 -32.41 -1.73 -0.34
C MET A 1 -30.88 -1.75 -0.36
N ASN A 2 -30.15 -1.06 -1.25
CA ASN A 2 -28.67 -1.15 -1.27
C ASN A 2 -28.01 -0.66 0.03
N ASN A 3 -28.55 0.40 0.63
CA ASN A 3 -28.06 0.91 1.91
C ASN A 3 -28.30 -0.08 3.07
N GLU A 4 -29.45 -0.75 3.10
CA GLU A 4 -29.76 -1.76 4.11
C GLU A 4 -28.82 -2.96 3.97
N LYS A 5 -28.62 -3.45 2.73
CA LYS A 5 -27.65 -4.51 2.42
C LYS A 5 -26.23 -4.12 2.87
N TRP A 6 -25.81 -2.87 2.63
CA TRP A 6 -24.50 -2.40 3.09
C TRP A 6 -24.40 -2.36 4.62
N ASN A 7 -25.43 -1.89 5.30
CA ASN A 7 -25.47 -1.82 6.75
C ASN A 7 -25.47 -3.23 7.38
N GLU A 8 -26.11 -4.21 6.73
CA GLU A 8 -26.03 -5.63 7.12
C GLU A 8 -24.61 -6.20 6.92
N ILE A 9 -23.94 -5.88 5.81
CA ILE A 9 -22.53 -6.25 5.61
C ILE A 9 -21.63 -5.63 6.68
N CYS A 10 -21.85 -4.37 7.06
CA CYS A 10 -21.12 -3.74 8.17
C CYS A 10 -21.36 -4.47 9.48
N PHE A 11 -22.59 -4.89 9.74
CA PHE A 11 -22.90 -5.67 10.94
C PHE A 11 -22.15 -7.00 10.95
N LEU A 12 -22.18 -7.76 9.85
CA LEU A 12 -21.56 -9.08 9.75
C LEU A 12 -20.03 -9.04 9.79
N LEU A 13 -19.41 -8.03 9.17
CA LEU A 13 -17.95 -7.97 8.98
C LEU A 13 -17.23 -7.05 9.96
N SER A 14 -17.96 -6.27 10.76
CA SER A 14 -17.39 -5.34 11.73
C SER A 14 -18.14 -5.34 13.06
N ASP A 15 -19.40 -4.93 13.11
CA ASP A 15 -20.09 -4.67 14.40
C ASP A 15 -20.27 -5.95 15.25
N ASN A 16 -20.50 -7.09 14.60
CA ASN A 16 -20.71 -8.39 15.24
C ASN A 16 -19.41 -9.22 15.32
N VAL A 17 -18.27 -8.64 14.97
CA VAL A 17 -17.00 -9.36 14.91
C VAL A 17 -16.14 -9.03 16.13
N ARG A 18 -15.75 -10.07 16.86
CA ARG A 18 -14.82 -9.93 17.99
C ARG A 18 -13.41 -9.65 17.48
N SER A 19 -12.65 -8.86 18.24
CA SER A 19 -11.27 -8.50 17.91
C SER A 19 -10.29 -9.68 17.86
N ASP A 20 -10.65 -10.82 18.44
CA ASP A 20 -9.86 -12.06 18.50
C ASP A 20 -10.42 -13.18 17.61
N ILE A 21 -11.32 -12.86 16.67
CA ILE A 21 -11.94 -13.84 15.78
C ILE A 21 -10.88 -14.59 14.97
N SER A 22 -11.05 -15.90 14.84
CA SER A 22 -10.19 -16.71 13.97
C SER A 22 -10.49 -16.42 12.50
N GLU A 23 -9.52 -16.68 11.61
CA GLU A 23 -9.73 -16.51 10.16
C GLU A 23 -10.83 -17.44 9.64
N SER A 24 -10.98 -18.63 10.23
CA SER A 24 -12.03 -19.59 9.88
C SER A 24 -13.42 -19.14 10.31
N ASP A 25 -13.56 -18.50 11.48
CA ASP A 25 -14.85 -17.96 11.93
C ASP A 25 -15.21 -16.70 11.13
N PHE A 26 -14.21 -15.88 10.80
CA PHE A 26 -14.39 -14.72 9.94
C PHE A 26 -14.80 -15.13 8.52
N GLU A 27 -14.26 -16.24 7.99
CA GLU A 27 -14.70 -16.84 6.72
C GLU A 27 -16.21 -17.09 6.70
N GLN A 28 -16.78 -17.60 7.79
CA GLN A 28 -18.22 -17.84 7.89
C GLN A 28 -19.03 -16.53 7.85
N GLN A 29 -18.53 -15.45 8.45
CA GLN A 29 -19.16 -14.12 8.36
C GLN A 29 -19.09 -13.57 6.94
N VAL A 30 -17.97 -13.77 6.25
CA VAL A 30 -17.82 -13.38 4.83
C VAL A 30 -18.77 -14.17 3.93
N VAL A 31 -18.99 -15.45 4.18
CA VAL A 31 -20.02 -16.24 3.48
C VAL A 31 -21.42 -15.65 3.71
N GLN A 32 -21.76 -15.23 4.94
CA GLN A 32 -23.05 -14.56 5.17
C GLN A 32 -23.14 -13.21 4.43
N ALA A 33 -22.08 -12.41 4.44
CA ALA A 33 -22.04 -11.15 3.72
C ALA A 33 -22.20 -11.34 2.20
N LEU A 34 -21.63 -12.41 1.63
CA LEU A 34 -21.84 -12.78 0.23
C LEU A 34 -23.29 -13.20 -0.07
N ARG A 35 -23.98 -13.83 0.90
CA ARG A 35 -25.41 -14.15 0.76
C ARG A 35 -26.29 -12.90 0.72
N VAL A 36 -25.92 -11.83 1.45
CA VAL A 36 -26.61 -10.52 1.35
C VAL A 36 -26.51 -9.94 -0.07
N LEU A 37 -25.41 -10.22 -0.76
CA LEU A 37 -25.19 -9.88 -2.17
C LEU A 37 -25.82 -10.90 -3.15
N ASP A 38 -26.61 -11.85 -2.64
CA ASP A 38 -27.30 -12.90 -3.39
C ASP A 38 -26.39 -13.96 -4.04
N TRP A 39 -25.12 -14.04 -3.63
CA TRP A 39 -24.22 -15.15 -4.00
C TRP A 39 -24.45 -16.34 -3.05
N LYS A 40 -24.75 -17.52 -3.60
CA LYS A 40 -25.15 -18.69 -2.82
C LYS A 40 -24.29 -19.91 -3.17
N GLU A 41 -23.65 -20.47 -2.15
CA GLU A 41 -22.81 -21.67 -2.28
C GLU A 41 -23.55 -22.86 -2.88
N TYR A 42 -24.79 -23.14 -2.43
CA TYR A 42 -25.57 -24.28 -2.94
C TYR A 42 -25.98 -24.14 -4.42
N LEU A 43 -25.95 -22.91 -4.97
CA LEU A 43 -26.15 -22.66 -6.39
C LEU A 43 -24.85 -22.78 -7.21
N GLY A 44 -23.72 -23.05 -6.55
CA GLY A 44 -22.40 -23.10 -7.17
C GLY A 44 -21.81 -21.71 -7.46
N ASP A 45 -22.40 -20.64 -6.92
CA ASP A 45 -21.95 -19.26 -7.14
C ASP A 45 -20.62 -18.96 -6.43
N ILE A 46 -20.31 -19.71 -5.36
CA ILE A 46 -19.16 -19.50 -4.49
C ILE A 46 -18.37 -20.81 -4.44
N GLU A 47 -17.10 -20.79 -4.81
CA GLU A 47 -16.14 -21.86 -4.48
C GLU A 47 -15.33 -21.44 -3.26
N ILE A 48 -15.45 -22.19 -2.16
CA ILE A 48 -14.69 -21.96 -0.92
C ILE A 48 -13.41 -22.78 -0.95
N ARG A 49 -12.27 -22.13 -0.74
CA ARG A 49 -10.91 -22.72 -0.76
C ARG A 49 -10.64 -23.67 -1.95
N PRO A 50 -10.96 -23.28 -3.20
CA PRO A 50 -10.71 -24.14 -4.36
C PRO A 50 -9.20 -24.31 -4.59
N SER A 51 -8.76 -25.54 -4.82
CA SER A 51 -7.36 -25.84 -5.12
C SER A 51 -7.13 -25.87 -6.63
N PHE A 52 -6.41 -24.90 -7.18
CA PHE A 52 -6.00 -24.90 -8.59
C PHE A 52 -4.55 -25.32 -8.75
N GLN A 53 -4.28 -26.18 -9.74
CA GLN A 53 -2.92 -26.58 -10.08
C GLN A 53 -2.24 -25.51 -10.93
N VAL A 54 -0.98 -25.22 -10.59
CA VAL A 54 -0.16 -24.18 -11.21
C VAL A 54 1.17 -24.81 -11.61
N GLY A 55 1.29 -25.10 -12.91
CA GLY A 55 2.40 -25.89 -13.42
C GLY A 55 2.39 -27.32 -12.89
N SER A 56 3.55 -27.95 -12.85
CA SER A 56 3.69 -29.38 -12.57
C SER A 56 3.61 -29.75 -11.08
N VAL A 57 3.87 -28.81 -10.16
CA VAL A 57 4.03 -29.12 -8.71
C VAL A 57 3.25 -28.18 -7.78
N ASN A 58 3.02 -26.93 -8.16
CA ASN A 58 2.44 -25.94 -7.24
C ASN A 58 0.92 -25.93 -7.31
N LYS A 59 0.29 -25.55 -6.19
CA LYS A 59 -1.14 -25.31 -6.10
C LYS A 59 -1.39 -23.93 -5.49
N ILE A 60 -2.43 -23.25 -5.95
CA ILE A 60 -2.98 -22.09 -5.28
C ILE A 60 -4.35 -22.42 -4.71
N THR A 61 -4.63 -21.81 -3.56
CA THR A 61 -5.89 -21.96 -2.85
C THR A 61 -6.33 -20.57 -2.39
N PRO A 62 -7.03 -19.78 -3.22
CA PRO A 62 -7.70 -18.57 -2.76
C PRO A 62 -8.81 -18.92 -1.75
N ASP A 63 -9.20 -17.98 -0.90
CA ASP A 63 -10.29 -18.21 0.05
C ASP A 63 -11.65 -18.37 -0.64
N PHE A 64 -11.96 -17.48 -1.60
CA PHE A 64 -13.18 -17.61 -2.41
C PHE A 64 -12.97 -17.27 -3.88
N VAL A 65 -13.66 -18.01 -4.75
CA VAL A 65 -13.87 -17.63 -6.16
C VAL A 65 -15.36 -17.50 -6.43
N ILE A 66 -15.77 -16.33 -6.90
CA ILE A 66 -17.16 -16.07 -7.27
C ILE A 66 -17.38 -16.39 -8.74
N LYS A 67 -18.47 -17.07 -9.04
CA LYS A 67 -18.82 -17.54 -10.38
C LYS A 67 -20.21 -17.07 -10.78
N SER A 68 -20.40 -16.84 -12.07
CA SER A 68 -21.72 -16.67 -12.67
C SER A 68 -22.43 -18.02 -12.79
N SER A 69 -23.73 -17.95 -13.09
CA SER A 69 -24.57 -19.14 -13.28
C SER A 69 -24.15 -20.04 -14.44
N ASP A 70 -23.35 -19.53 -15.39
CA ASP A 70 -22.73 -20.29 -16.48
C ASP A 70 -21.29 -20.74 -16.14
N ASN A 71 -20.94 -20.75 -14.86
CA ASN A 71 -19.67 -21.25 -14.32
C ASN A 71 -18.42 -20.44 -14.75
N ARG A 72 -18.58 -19.23 -15.29
CA ARG A 72 -17.45 -18.31 -15.52
C ARG A 72 -17.02 -17.70 -14.19
N LYS A 73 -15.71 -17.66 -13.95
CA LYS A 73 -15.13 -17.01 -12.77
C LYS A 73 -15.20 -15.49 -12.96
N LEU A 74 -15.74 -14.78 -11.98
CA LEU A 74 -16.02 -13.34 -12.06
C LEU A 74 -14.96 -12.52 -11.31
N PHE A 75 -14.69 -12.89 -10.07
CA PHE A 75 -13.69 -12.25 -9.22
C PHE A 75 -13.25 -13.20 -8.11
N VAL A 76 -12.10 -12.91 -7.51
CA VAL A 76 -11.50 -13.69 -6.42
C VAL A 76 -11.49 -12.86 -5.13
N ILE A 77 -11.69 -13.51 -3.99
CA ILE A 77 -11.65 -12.88 -2.68
C ILE A 77 -10.57 -13.56 -1.83
N GLU A 78 -9.75 -12.73 -1.20
CA GLU A 78 -8.86 -13.12 -0.11
C GLU A 78 -9.36 -12.47 1.18
N ILE A 79 -9.35 -13.20 2.28
CA ILE A 79 -9.76 -12.70 3.59
C ILE A 79 -8.58 -12.66 4.55
N LYS A 80 -8.60 -11.73 5.50
CA LYS A 80 -7.67 -11.69 6.63
C LYS A 80 -8.42 -11.29 7.88
N GLN A 81 -7.86 -11.63 9.04
CA GLN A 81 -8.47 -11.26 10.31
C GLN A 81 -8.62 -9.73 10.41
N PRO A 82 -9.77 -9.21 10.89
CA PRO A 82 -10.02 -7.76 10.95
C PRO A 82 -9.06 -6.97 11.82
N ASN A 83 -8.45 -7.62 12.82
CA ASN A 83 -7.48 -7.03 13.73
C ASN A 83 -6.07 -6.90 13.13
N ILE A 84 -5.80 -7.51 11.97
CA ILE A 84 -4.51 -7.43 11.29
C ILE A 84 -4.56 -6.34 10.23
N PRO A 85 -3.66 -5.34 10.27
CA PRO A 85 -3.56 -4.34 9.21
C PRO A 85 -3.25 -4.98 7.85
N LEU A 86 -4.04 -4.61 6.85
CA LEU A 86 -3.79 -5.03 5.47
C LEU A 86 -2.46 -4.44 5.00
N ASN A 87 -1.60 -5.31 4.45
CA ASN A 87 -0.26 -4.95 4.01
C ASN A 87 0.04 -5.56 2.63
N SER A 88 1.20 -5.20 2.07
CA SER A 88 1.62 -5.61 0.73
C SER A 88 1.72 -7.13 0.55
N ARG A 89 2.00 -7.91 1.60
CA ARG A 89 2.08 -9.37 1.47
C ARG A 89 0.72 -9.99 1.14
N PHE A 90 -0.35 -9.54 1.79
CA PHE A 90 -1.70 -10.03 1.53
C PHE A 90 -2.19 -9.61 0.14
N GLN A 91 -1.83 -8.39 -0.28
CA GLN A 91 -2.10 -7.91 -1.64
C GLN A 91 -1.40 -8.79 -2.69
N GLN A 92 -0.11 -9.09 -2.50
CA GLN A 92 0.64 -9.93 -3.44
C GLN A 92 0.09 -11.36 -3.53
N GLN A 93 -0.45 -11.91 -2.43
CA GLN A 93 -1.16 -13.18 -2.43
C GLN A 93 -2.41 -13.11 -3.32
N LEU A 94 -3.28 -12.11 -3.10
CA LEU A 94 -4.45 -11.86 -3.95
C LEU A 94 -4.06 -11.67 -5.43
N PHE A 95 -3.01 -10.90 -5.71
CA PHE A 95 -2.54 -10.62 -7.07
C PHE A 95 -2.09 -11.89 -7.79
N SER A 96 -1.43 -12.80 -7.07
CA SER A 96 -1.09 -14.11 -7.62
C SER A 96 -2.33 -14.89 -8.07
N TYR A 97 -3.43 -14.83 -7.30
CA TYR A 97 -4.66 -15.51 -7.67
C TYR A 97 -5.35 -14.84 -8.86
N MET A 98 -5.43 -13.51 -8.87
CA MET A 98 -5.98 -12.74 -10.01
C MET A 98 -5.29 -13.12 -11.32
N ARG A 99 -3.96 -13.07 -11.36
CA ARG A 99 -3.16 -13.38 -12.56
C ARG A 99 -3.30 -14.83 -13.02
N GLN A 100 -3.21 -15.78 -12.08
CA GLN A 100 -3.28 -17.21 -12.44
C GLN A 100 -4.67 -17.63 -12.89
N LEU A 101 -5.72 -17.00 -12.34
CA LEU A 101 -7.11 -17.23 -12.73
C LEU A 101 -7.56 -16.35 -13.90
N LYS A 102 -6.71 -15.41 -14.35
CA LYS A 102 -7.00 -14.40 -15.38
C LYS A 102 -8.24 -13.58 -15.06
N LEU A 103 -8.37 -13.17 -13.79
CA LEU A 103 -9.48 -12.37 -13.28
C LEU A 103 -9.08 -10.91 -13.20
N GLU A 104 -9.90 -10.04 -13.79
CA GLU A 104 -9.65 -8.60 -13.77
C GLU A 104 -9.87 -7.99 -12.38
N TYR A 105 -10.72 -8.58 -11.54
CA TYR A 105 -11.08 -8.03 -10.24
C TYR A 105 -10.74 -8.98 -9.10
N GLY A 106 -10.15 -8.41 -8.04
CA GLY A 106 -9.84 -9.09 -6.80
C GLY A 106 -10.24 -8.24 -5.61
N ILE A 107 -10.70 -8.89 -4.54
CA ILE A 107 -11.19 -8.23 -3.33
C ILE A 107 -10.42 -8.76 -2.13
N LEU A 108 -9.86 -7.86 -1.32
CA LEU A 108 -9.24 -8.19 -0.04
C LEU A 108 -10.15 -7.70 1.09
N ILE A 109 -10.60 -8.62 1.94
CA ILE A 109 -11.50 -8.31 3.07
C ILE A 109 -10.75 -8.55 4.38
N GLY A 110 -10.64 -7.53 5.23
CA GLY A 110 -10.08 -7.64 6.57
C GLY A 110 -10.56 -6.48 7.43
N GLN A 111 -9.67 -5.58 7.88
CA GLN A 111 -10.07 -4.34 8.57
C GLN A 111 -10.96 -3.40 7.72
N ALA A 112 -10.94 -3.60 6.40
CA ALA A 112 -11.66 -2.86 5.38
C ALA A 112 -11.80 -3.76 4.13
N ILE A 113 -12.63 -3.34 3.18
CA ILE A 113 -12.68 -3.94 1.84
C ILE A 113 -11.77 -3.15 0.91
N GLN A 114 -10.85 -3.83 0.24
CA GLN A 114 -10.02 -3.26 -0.83
C GLN A 114 -10.34 -3.92 -2.16
N ILE A 115 -10.58 -3.11 -3.19
CA ILE A 115 -10.93 -3.58 -4.54
C ILE A 115 -9.75 -3.31 -5.46
N PHE A 116 -9.25 -4.36 -6.11
CA PHE A 116 -8.13 -4.31 -7.03
C PHE A 116 -8.54 -4.64 -8.46
N TYR A 117 -7.84 -4.04 -9.42
CA TYR A 117 -8.03 -4.24 -10.84
C TYR A 117 -6.73 -4.62 -11.55
N ASP A 118 -6.77 -5.71 -12.32
CA ASP A 118 -5.67 -6.27 -13.13
C ASP A 118 -6.17 -6.61 -14.54
N GLY A 119 -6.66 -5.59 -15.24
CA GLY A 119 -7.13 -5.74 -16.63
C GLY A 119 -6.46 -4.76 -17.58
N ASN A 120 -6.92 -4.78 -18.83
CA ASN A 120 -6.29 -4.03 -19.94
C ASN A 120 -6.27 -2.49 -19.79
N LEU A 121 -7.02 -1.93 -18.83
CA LEU A 121 -6.99 -0.50 -18.54
C LEU A 121 -5.81 -0.11 -17.64
N ALA A 122 -5.15 -1.07 -17.00
CA ALA A 122 -3.98 -0.84 -16.17
C ALA A 122 -2.75 -0.55 -17.05
N LYS A 123 -2.05 0.55 -16.77
CA LYS A 123 -0.80 0.93 -17.46
C LYS A 123 0.46 0.50 -16.69
N GLN A 124 0.29 -0.28 -15.63
CA GLN A 124 1.36 -0.71 -14.73
C GLN A 124 1.30 -2.23 -14.56
N ASP A 125 2.44 -2.84 -14.19
CA ASP A 125 2.57 -4.29 -14.08
C ASP A 125 1.77 -4.88 -12.91
N ASP A 126 1.61 -4.13 -11.82
CA ASP A 126 0.90 -4.58 -10.62
C ASP A 126 -0.58 -4.15 -10.61
N PRO A 127 -1.49 -4.99 -10.07
CA PRO A 127 -2.89 -4.64 -9.92
C PRO A 127 -3.09 -3.30 -9.18
N ILE A 128 -4.05 -2.52 -9.67
CA ILE A 128 -4.32 -1.16 -9.18
C ILE A 128 -5.37 -1.22 -8.08
N LEU A 129 -5.10 -0.59 -6.94
CA LEU A 129 -6.12 -0.37 -5.89
C LEU A 129 -7.12 0.68 -6.37
N LEU A 130 -8.35 0.27 -6.68
CA LEU A 130 -9.41 1.16 -7.13
C LEU A 130 -10.10 1.88 -5.97
N GLU A 131 -10.37 1.15 -4.87
CA GLU A 131 -11.10 1.71 -3.75
C GLU A 131 -10.78 0.99 -2.44
N THR A 132 -10.82 1.74 -1.34
CA THR A 132 -10.80 1.19 0.04
C THR A 132 -12.04 1.64 0.78
N ILE A 133 -12.81 0.68 1.29
CA ILE A 133 -14.11 0.89 1.91
C ILE A 133 -14.02 0.47 3.37
N LYS A 134 -14.20 1.44 4.26
CA LYS A 134 -14.29 1.19 5.71
C LYS A 134 -15.69 0.73 6.06
N PHE A 135 -15.80 -0.17 7.03
CA PHE A 135 -17.08 -0.60 7.59
C PHE A 135 -17.67 0.50 8.47
N THR A 136 -18.40 1.40 7.83
CA THR A 136 -19.17 2.46 8.47
C THR A 136 -20.54 2.45 7.84
N LYS A 137 -21.59 2.51 8.68
CA LYS A 137 -22.97 2.61 8.20
C LYS A 137 -23.14 3.82 7.29
N ASP A 138 -24.02 3.69 6.31
CA ASP A 138 -24.37 4.75 5.36
C ASP A 138 -23.16 5.31 4.58
N ASN A 139 -22.17 4.46 4.29
CA ASN A 139 -21.00 4.81 3.50
C ASN A 139 -21.30 4.69 2.00
N ASP A 140 -21.28 5.81 1.28
CA ASP A 140 -21.53 5.86 -0.18
C ASP A 140 -20.68 4.86 -0.97
N LYS A 141 -19.41 4.65 -0.57
CA LYS A 141 -18.53 3.68 -1.23
C LYS A 141 -19.02 2.25 -1.01
N GLY A 142 -19.52 1.96 0.17
CA GLY A 142 -20.10 0.67 0.52
C GLY A 142 -21.43 0.41 -0.18
N VAL A 143 -22.29 1.43 -0.27
CA VAL A 143 -23.51 1.36 -1.08
C VAL A 143 -23.17 1.10 -2.55
N LYS A 144 -22.16 1.78 -3.09
CA LYS A 144 -21.69 1.54 -4.47
C LYS A 144 -21.10 0.15 -4.65
N PHE A 145 -20.41 -0.38 -3.64
CA PHE A 145 -19.94 -1.78 -3.65
C PHE A 145 -21.10 -2.76 -3.74
N VAL A 146 -22.14 -2.59 -2.92
CA VAL A 146 -23.35 -3.42 -3.02
C VAL A 146 -23.98 -3.32 -4.40
N GLU A 147 -24.07 -2.11 -4.96
CA GLU A 147 -24.62 -1.89 -6.30
C GLU A 147 -23.85 -2.67 -7.38
N LEU A 148 -22.52 -2.65 -7.33
CA LEU A 148 -21.65 -3.28 -8.35
C LEU A 148 -21.48 -4.79 -8.17
N PHE A 149 -21.39 -5.26 -6.91
CA PHE A 149 -21.03 -6.64 -6.59
C PHE A 149 -22.22 -7.51 -6.15
N SER A 150 -23.45 -6.97 -6.13
CA SER A 150 -24.65 -7.81 -5.99
C SER A 150 -24.90 -8.63 -7.25
N LYS A 151 -25.26 -9.91 -7.09
CA LYS A 151 -25.49 -10.84 -8.20
C LYS A 151 -26.46 -10.31 -9.27
N ALA A 152 -27.56 -9.69 -8.86
CA ALA A 152 -28.58 -9.17 -9.78
C ALA A 152 -28.07 -8.02 -10.67
N ASN A 153 -27.10 -7.25 -10.19
CA ASN A 153 -26.59 -6.06 -10.87
C ASN A 153 -25.20 -6.27 -11.47
N PHE A 154 -24.55 -7.40 -11.17
CA PHE A 154 -23.17 -7.65 -11.57
C PHE A 154 -23.06 -7.70 -13.10
N ASN A 155 -22.38 -6.72 -13.68
CA ASN A 155 -22.14 -6.65 -15.10
C ASN A 155 -20.80 -5.95 -15.40
N GLN A 156 -20.18 -6.32 -16.52
CA GLN A 156 -18.85 -5.85 -16.88
C GLN A 156 -18.81 -4.36 -17.26
N ASP A 157 -19.88 -3.82 -17.84
CA ASP A 157 -19.93 -2.41 -18.25
C ASP A 157 -19.91 -1.46 -17.04
N SER A 158 -20.72 -1.77 -16.02
CA SER A 158 -20.76 -0.99 -14.77
C SER A 158 -19.43 -1.06 -14.01
N LEU A 159 -18.78 -2.23 -14.01
CA LEU A 159 -17.44 -2.40 -13.44
C LEU A 159 -16.38 -1.63 -14.24
N ARG A 160 -16.47 -1.64 -15.58
CA ARG A 160 -15.58 -0.87 -16.45
C ARG A 160 -15.72 0.63 -16.20
N GLU A 161 -16.93 1.16 -16.07
CA GLU A 161 -17.16 2.56 -15.71
C GLU A 161 -16.60 2.91 -14.33
N PHE A 162 -16.83 2.03 -13.34
CA PHE A 162 -16.25 2.17 -12.01
C PHE A 162 -14.72 2.22 -12.07
N THR A 163 -14.09 1.32 -12.82
CA THR A 163 -12.64 1.27 -13.04
C THR A 163 -12.13 2.54 -13.70
N LEU A 164 -12.74 2.99 -14.80
CA LEU A 164 -12.35 4.23 -15.48
C LEU A 164 -12.42 5.44 -14.53
N ASN A 165 -13.45 5.51 -13.70
CA ASN A 165 -13.58 6.58 -12.71
C ASN A 165 -12.53 6.47 -11.60
N GLY A 166 -12.19 5.27 -11.15
CA GLY A 166 -11.09 5.02 -10.21
C GLY A 166 -9.73 5.45 -10.77
N LEU A 167 -9.44 5.05 -12.01
CA LEU A 167 -8.20 5.40 -12.71
C LEU A 167 -8.08 6.91 -12.96
N LYS A 168 -9.16 7.59 -13.36
CA LYS A 168 -9.17 9.06 -13.50
C LYS A 168 -8.84 9.77 -12.19
N LYS A 169 -9.38 9.30 -11.06
CA LYS A 169 -9.08 9.87 -9.73
C LYS A 169 -7.62 9.67 -9.34
N LEU A 170 -7.06 8.50 -9.62
CA LEU A 170 -5.64 8.20 -9.39
C LEU A 170 -4.73 9.07 -10.25
N ASN A 171 -4.96 9.10 -11.57
CA ASN A 171 -4.18 9.92 -12.50
C ASN A 171 -4.25 11.39 -12.10
N ARG A 172 -5.43 11.95 -11.78
CA ARG A 172 -5.55 13.35 -11.35
C ARG A 172 -4.75 13.64 -10.08
N ARG A 173 -4.67 12.69 -9.16
CA ARG A 173 -3.88 12.83 -7.92
C ARG A 173 -2.38 12.77 -8.20
N GLU A 174 -1.95 11.90 -9.12
CA GLU A 174 -0.57 11.78 -9.57
C GLU A 174 -0.16 13.01 -10.38
N GLU A 175 -0.97 13.44 -11.35
CA GLU A 175 -0.79 14.67 -12.12
C GLU A 175 -0.74 15.90 -11.21
N HIS A 176 -1.62 15.99 -10.20
CA HIS A 176 -1.54 17.06 -9.21
C HIS A 176 -0.23 17.03 -8.44
N LYS A 177 0.25 15.84 -8.03
CA LYS A 177 1.52 15.69 -7.32
C LYS A 177 2.72 16.07 -8.19
N GLU A 178 2.74 15.62 -9.44
CA GLU A 178 3.78 15.95 -10.42
C GLU A 178 3.76 17.43 -10.80
N LEU A 179 2.59 18.02 -11.03
CA LEU A 179 2.47 19.46 -11.30
C LEU A 179 2.90 20.29 -10.10
N THR A 180 2.49 19.90 -8.88
CA THR A 180 2.96 20.57 -7.66
C THR A 180 4.48 20.48 -7.52
N LYS A 181 5.08 19.32 -7.82
CA LYS A 181 6.53 19.15 -7.81
C LYS A 181 7.22 20.05 -8.85
N LYS A 182 6.71 20.12 -10.08
CA LYS A 182 7.25 20.98 -11.14
C LYS A 182 7.17 22.48 -10.80
N LEU A 183 6.05 22.93 -10.24
CA LEU A 183 5.85 24.34 -9.87
C LEU A 183 6.71 24.77 -8.67
N LEU A 184 7.10 23.83 -7.82
CA LEU A 184 7.99 24.06 -6.67
C LEU A 184 9.47 23.85 -7.00
N ASP A 185 9.79 23.37 -8.20
CA ASP A 185 11.17 23.11 -8.61
C ASP A 185 11.92 24.42 -8.88
N GLU A 186 13.22 24.46 -8.58
CA GLU A 186 14.07 25.65 -8.76
C GLU A 186 14.16 26.03 -10.25
N SER A 187 14.15 25.05 -11.14
CA SER A 187 14.13 25.27 -12.59
C SER A 187 12.91 26.08 -13.09
N TYR A 188 11.79 26.02 -12.36
CA TYR A 188 10.61 26.80 -12.70
C TYR A 188 10.71 28.23 -12.17
N GLN A 189 11.51 28.49 -11.13
CA GLN A 189 11.75 29.85 -10.63
C GLN A 189 12.52 30.69 -11.67
N GLU A 190 13.52 30.10 -12.33
CA GLU A 190 14.23 30.74 -13.45
C GLU A 190 13.25 31.12 -14.57
N LYS A 191 12.33 30.20 -14.89
CA LYS A 191 11.30 30.42 -15.90
C LYS A 191 10.32 31.53 -15.50
N LEU A 192 10.05 31.68 -14.21
CA LEU A 192 9.19 32.74 -13.68
C LEU A 192 9.86 34.12 -13.79
N SER A 193 11.16 34.20 -13.50
CA SER A 193 11.95 35.42 -13.71
C SER A 193 11.97 35.84 -15.18
N GLU A 194 12.14 34.90 -16.10
CA GLU A 194 12.07 35.18 -17.54
C GLU A 194 10.68 35.65 -17.99
N LEU A 195 9.60 35.08 -17.43
CA LEU A 195 8.24 35.55 -17.70
C LEU A 195 8.01 36.97 -17.18
N ILE A 196 8.55 37.31 -16.00
CA ILE A 196 8.48 38.68 -15.46
C ILE A 196 9.26 39.64 -16.36
N LYS A 197 10.46 39.27 -16.83
CA LYS A 197 11.20 40.10 -17.81
C LYS A 197 10.38 40.36 -19.06
N GLN A 198 9.77 39.31 -19.62
CA GLN A 198 8.94 39.42 -20.83
C GLN A 198 7.73 40.35 -20.65
N ASP A 199 7.09 40.33 -19.49
CA ASP A 199 5.92 41.17 -19.19
C ASP A 199 6.25 42.67 -19.18
N PHE A 200 7.48 43.04 -18.81
CA PHE A 200 7.90 44.44 -18.68
C PHE A 200 8.75 44.97 -19.83
N LEU A 201 9.16 44.13 -20.79
CA LEU A 201 9.99 44.53 -21.94
C LEU A 201 9.34 45.58 -22.86
N ASP A 202 8.01 45.66 -22.85
CA ASP A 202 7.26 46.64 -23.65
C ASP A 202 7.28 48.05 -23.03
N GLU A 203 7.58 48.15 -21.73
CA GLU A 203 7.53 49.39 -20.95
C GLU A 203 8.91 49.88 -20.47
N TYR A 204 9.86 48.97 -20.25
CA TYR A 204 11.17 49.26 -19.68
C TYR A 204 12.29 48.60 -20.49
N ASP A 205 13.49 49.17 -20.46
CA ASP A 205 14.65 48.57 -21.09
C ASP A 205 15.14 47.33 -20.30
N GLY A 206 15.73 46.38 -21.03
CA GLY A 206 16.15 45.10 -20.45
C GLY A 206 17.20 45.23 -19.34
N GLU A 207 18.11 46.21 -19.42
CA GLU A 207 19.17 46.41 -18.41
C GLU A 207 18.57 46.87 -17.08
N LEU A 208 17.61 47.80 -17.12
CA LEU A 208 16.90 48.25 -15.93
C LEU A 208 16.12 47.10 -15.29
N ILE A 209 15.38 46.32 -16.09
CA ILE A 209 14.61 45.16 -15.60
C ILE A 209 15.54 44.14 -14.92
N GLU A 210 16.69 43.84 -15.52
CA GLU A 210 17.66 42.88 -14.98
C GLU A 210 18.27 43.36 -13.66
N SER A 211 18.68 44.63 -13.58
CA SER A 211 19.21 45.24 -12.35
C SER A 211 18.20 45.23 -11.19
N VAL A 212 16.91 45.38 -11.49
CA VAL A 212 15.84 45.32 -10.50
C VAL A 212 15.63 43.87 -10.05
N LEU A 213 15.57 42.92 -10.98
CA LEU A 213 15.37 41.50 -10.66
C LEU A 213 16.54 40.87 -9.90
N GLU A 214 17.78 41.33 -10.10
CA GLU A 214 18.94 40.89 -9.30
C GLU A 214 18.76 41.16 -7.79
N ASN A 215 17.98 42.18 -7.44
CA ASN A 215 17.73 42.58 -6.06
C ASN A 215 16.44 41.97 -5.48
N LEU A 216 15.71 41.17 -6.27
CA LEU A 216 14.41 40.61 -5.90
C LEU A 216 14.48 39.07 -5.90
N LYS A 217 13.82 38.47 -4.90
CA LYS A 217 13.65 37.02 -4.84
C LYS A 217 12.23 36.64 -5.19
N VAL A 218 12.06 35.82 -6.24
CA VAL A 218 10.77 35.27 -6.63
C VAL A 218 10.70 33.80 -6.24
N GLU A 219 9.72 33.42 -5.43
CA GLU A 219 9.58 32.06 -4.92
C GLU A 219 8.12 31.61 -4.88
N ILE A 220 7.85 30.39 -5.35
CA ILE A 220 6.55 29.73 -5.17
C ILE A 220 6.65 28.84 -3.95
N LYS A 221 5.80 29.10 -2.96
CA LYS A 221 5.75 28.33 -1.71
C LYS A 221 4.39 27.64 -1.56
N ALA A 222 4.43 26.40 -1.08
CA ALA A 222 3.21 25.69 -0.72
C ALA A 222 2.57 26.37 0.51
N LYS A 223 1.27 26.68 0.43
CA LYS A 223 0.51 27.33 1.52
C LYS A 223 0.55 26.54 2.83
N ASN A 224 0.56 25.22 2.71
CA ASN A 224 0.92 24.30 3.78
C ASN A 224 2.21 23.62 3.34
N PRO A 225 3.23 23.51 4.19
CA PRO A 225 4.40 22.73 3.84
C PRO A 225 3.92 21.32 3.45
N LEU A 226 4.23 20.89 2.22
CA LEU A 226 4.37 19.46 1.97
C LEU A 226 5.31 18.97 3.08
N PRO A 227 5.03 17.83 3.74
CA PRO A 227 5.93 17.31 4.75
C PRO A 227 7.30 17.21 4.06
N ALA A 228 8.18 18.13 4.44
CA ALA A 228 9.48 18.17 3.87
C ALA A 228 10.09 16.82 4.23
N GLN A 229 10.69 16.17 3.24
CA GLN A 229 11.88 15.38 3.54
C GLN A 229 12.95 16.38 3.99
N SER A 230 12.74 16.99 5.15
CA SER A 230 13.70 17.87 5.77
C SER A 230 14.79 16.97 6.32
N GLU A 231 16.00 17.20 5.83
CA GLU A 231 17.22 16.99 6.58
C GLU A 231 16.93 17.26 8.06
N LEU A 232 17.14 16.23 8.87
CA LEU A 232 16.92 16.27 10.30
C LEU A 232 17.71 17.45 10.89
N PRO A 233 17.05 18.36 11.64
CA PRO A 233 17.75 19.29 12.50
C PRO A 233 18.65 18.48 13.43
N LYS A 234 19.96 18.69 13.31
CA LYS A 234 20.92 18.20 14.29
C LYS A 234 20.55 18.79 15.64
N ARG A 235 20.23 17.89 16.58
CA ARG A 235 20.12 18.07 18.03
C ARG A 235 18.87 18.81 18.54
N GLU A 236 17.86 18.01 18.90
CA GLU A 236 17.41 17.83 20.29
C GLU A 236 16.45 16.62 20.36
N PHE A 237 17.00 15.42 20.14
CA PHE A 237 16.27 14.17 20.34
C PHE A 237 16.64 13.57 21.70
N TYR A 238 15.94 14.00 22.77
CA TYR A 238 15.68 13.15 23.94
C TYR A 238 14.38 13.61 24.63
N LYS A 239 13.23 13.41 23.97
CA LYS A 239 12.01 13.03 24.68
C LYS A 239 11.47 11.76 24.07
N THR A 240 11.83 10.67 24.73
CA THR A 240 11.45 9.29 24.53
C THR A 240 9.94 9.19 24.32
N ARG A 241 9.49 8.95 23.07
CA ARG A 241 8.28 8.17 22.89
C ARG A 241 8.64 6.75 23.30
N ILE A 242 8.34 6.41 24.54
CA ILE A 242 8.32 5.03 24.99
C ILE A 242 7.17 4.39 24.21
N VAL A 243 7.52 3.77 23.08
CA VAL A 243 6.67 2.77 22.45
C VAL A 243 6.75 1.57 23.39
N ASP A 244 5.60 1.14 23.89
CA ASP A 244 5.51 -0.04 24.74
C ASP A 244 5.85 -1.28 23.88
N TYR A 245 7.08 -1.78 24.01
CA TYR A 245 7.59 -2.97 23.32
C TYR A 245 7.27 -4.26 24.08
N SER A 246 6.06 -4.36 24.62
CA SER A 246 5.56 -5.56 25.32
C SER A 246 5.39 -6.79 24.41
N ASN A 247 5.62 -6.68 23.09
CA ASN A 247 5.47 -7.78 22.12
C ASN A 247 6.74 -8.56 21.72
N GLY A 248 7.90 -8.38 22.37
CA GLY A 248 9.04 -9.31 22.24
C GLY A 248 9.74 -9.37 20.86
N ILE A 249 9.39 -8.50 19.91
CA ILE A 249 9.99 -8.45 18.57
C ILE A 249 11.07 -7.38 18.52
N LEU A 250 12.27 -7.73 18.05
CA LEU A 250 13.37 -6.79 17.84
C LEU A 250 12.97 -5.66 16.87
N PRO A 251 13.09 -4.38 17.27
CA PRO A 251 12.89 -3.23 16.38
C PRO A 251 13.99 -3.16 15.32
N ILE A 252 13.60 -3.12 14.05
CA ILE A 252 14.50 -3.02 12.90
C ILE A 252 14.02 -1.85 12.02
N GLU A 253 14.89 -0.87 11.82
CA GLU A 253 14.68 0.28 10.95
C GLU A 253 15.53 0.14 9.68
N LEU A 254 14.99 0.54 8.52
CA LEU A 254 15.68 0.50 7.24
C LEU A 254 15.95 1.93 6.73
N ASN A 255 17.04 2.10 5.98
CA ASN A 255 17.31 3.30 5.20
C ASN A 255 17.83 2.92 3.79
N PRO A 256 17.04 3.13 2.73
CA PRO A 256 15.71 3.77 2.69
C PRO A 256 14.63 3.06 3.51
N PRO A 257 13.61 3.78 4.05
CA PRO A 257 12.65 3.24 5.01
C PRO A 257 11.65 2.21 4.43
N THR A 258 11.42 2.26 3.12
CA THR A 258 10.53 1.31 2.44
C THR A 258 11.27 0.02 2.12
N GLU A 259 10.77 -1.14 2.58
CA GLU A 259 11.42 -2.45 2.30
C GLU A 259 11.61 -2.69 0.79
N SER A 260 10.64 -2.33 -0.06
CA SER A 260 10.74 -2.46 -1.52
C SER A 260 11.88 -1.62 -2.11
N GLU A 261 12.05 -0.39 -1.63
CA GLU A 261 13.12 0.49 -2.09
C GLU A 261 14.49 0.03 -1.59
N PHE A 262 14.57 -0.30 -0.30
CA PHE A 262 15.75 -0.88 0.31
C PHE A 262 16.18 -2.15 -0.45
N LYS A 263 15.23 -3.04 -0.75
CA LYS A 263 15.45 -4.27 -1.51
C LYS A 263 15.97 -3.98 -2.91
N ARG A 264 15.36 -3.06 -3.64
CA ARG A 264 15.81 -2.63 -4.98
C ARG A 264 17.26 -2.14 -4.94
N ARG A 265 17.60 -1.28 -3.96
CA ARG A 265 18.96 -0.78 -3.80
C ARG A 265 19.95 -1.86 -3.36
N LEU A 266 19.58 -2.73 -2.42
CA LEU A 266 20.40 -3.85 -1.95
C LEU A 266 20.69 -4.86 -3.08
N LEU A 267 19.73 -5.11 -3.98
CA LEU A 267 19.94 -5.97 -5.13
C LEU A 267 21.00 -5.42 -6.09
N ASN A 268 21.11 -4.10 -6.20
CA ASN A 268 22.10 -3.41 -7.02
C ASN A 268 23.47 -3.32 -6.32
N THR A 269 23.52 -2.88 -5.07
CA THR A 269 24.78 -2.64 -4.34
C THR A 269 25.38 -3.91 -3.75
N LYS A 270 24.56 -4.95 -3.55
CA LYS A 270 24.89 -6.20 -2.82
C LYS A 270 25.53 -5.98 -1.45
N THR A 271 25.39 -4.79 -0.88
CA THR A 271 26.05 -4.38 0.36
C THR A 271 25.11 -3.46 1.15
N ALA A 272 25.04 -3.68 2.46
CA ALA A 272 24.38 -2.80 3.42
C ALA A 272 25.16 -2.75 4.74
N TYR A 273 24.82 -1.82 5.62
CA TYR A 273 25.46 -1.62 6.92
C TYR A 273 24.43 -1.81 8.02
N ILE A 274 24.72 -2.70 8.96
CA ILE A 274 23.83 -3.03 10.09
C ILE A 274 24.43 -2.41 11.34
N THR A 275 23.74 -1.42 11.90
CA THR A 275 24.10 -0.76 13.15
C THR A 275 23.20 -1.29 14.27
N THR A 276 23.78 -2.03 15.20
CA THR A 276 23.09 -2.54 16.40
C THR A 276 23.29 -1.57 17.54
N PHE A 277 22.20 -1.10 18.16
CA PHE A 277 22.21 -0.26 19.35
C PHE A 277 21.92 -1.10 20.59
N TYR A 278 22.66 -0.87 21.67
CA TYR A 278 22.54 -1.59 22.93
C TYR A 278 21.99 -0.68 24.02
N LYS A 279 21.30 -1.27 25.00
CA LYS A 279 20.70 -0.56 26.15
C LYS A 279 21.71 0.22 27.00
N ASN A 280 23.00 -0.13 26.92
CA ASN A 280 24.09 0.59 27.60
C ASN A 280 24.55 1.85 26.83
N GLY A 281 23.84 2.25 25.77
CA GLY A 281 24.15 3.42 24.94
C GLY A 281 25.23 3.18 23.88
N THR A 282 25.85 2.01 23.83
CA THR A 282 26.85 1.69 22.80
C THR A 282 26.19 1.26 21.50
N SER A 283 26.93 1.36 20.39
CA SER A 283 26.49 0.83 19.10
C SER A 283 27.62 0.11 18.38
N LYS A 284 27.27 -0.87 17.53
CA LYS A 284 28.20 -1.62 16.70
C LYS A 284 27.70 -1.72 15.28
N GLN A 285 28.50 -1.26 14.33
CA GLN A 285 28.21 -1.41 12.90
C GLN A 285 28.92 -2.66 12.34
N LYS A 286 28.22 -3.44 11.51
CA LYS A 286 28.75 -4.55 10.72
C LYS A 286 28.33 -4.40 9.27
N VAL A 287 29.21 -4.77 8.34
CA VAL A 287 28.88 -4.84 6.91
C VAL A 287 28.07 -6.11 6.63
N TRP A 288 26.97 -5.96 5.90
CA TRP A 288 26.18 -7.04 5.33
C TRP A 288 26.53 -7.22 3.86
N ASN A 289 27.35 -8.23 3.58
CA ASN A 289 27.64 -8.68 2.22
C ASN A 289 26.50 -9.57 1.71
N ALA A 290 25.67 -9.04 0.82
CA ALA A 290 24.43 -9.64 0.33
C ALA A 290 24.56 -10.28 -1.07
N HIS A 291 25.73 -10.82 -1.42
CA HIS A 291 26.00 -11.44 -2.73
C HIS A 291 25.01 -12.55 -3.13
N ARG A 292 24.46 -13.28 -2.15
CA ARG A 292 23.47 -14.35 -2.36
C ARG A 292 22.02 -13.86 -2.35
N PHE A 293 21.79 -12.57 -2.15
CA PHE A 293 20.46 -11.98 -2.08
C PHE A 293 19.87 -11.83 -3.49
N ARG A 294 18.70 -12.44 -3.69
CA ARG A 294 17.97 -12.52 -4.97
C ARG A 294 16.64 -11.77 -4.88
N GLU A 295 15.97 -11.56 -6.01
CA GLU A 295 14.64 -10.92 -6.02
C GLU A 295 13.61 -11.67 -5.18
N THR A 296 13.75 -12.99 -5.04
CA THR A 296 12.89 -13.81 -4.16
C THR A 296 13.25 -13.71 -2.67
N SER A 297 14.36 -13.07 -2.30
CA SER A 297 14.79 -12.92 -0.91
C SER A 297 14.00 -11.82 -0.18
N GLY A 298 13.62 -12.08 1.07
CA GLY A 298 13.03 -11.07 1.97
C GLY A 298 14.12 -10.36 2.79
N VAL A 299 14.01 -9.04 2.94
CA VAL A 299 15.02 -8.22 3.67
C VAL A 299 14.90 -8.49 5.17
N LEU A 300 13.70 -8.29 5.73
CA LEU A 300 13.47 -8.49 7.16
C LEU A 300 13.67 -9.96 7.58
N GLY A 301 13.30 -10.92 6.72
CA GLY A 301 13.54 -12.34 6.97
C GLY A 301 15.03 -12.69 7.09
N ASN A 302 15.87 -12.11 6.22
CA ASN A 302 17.33 -12.29 6.30
C ASN A 302 17.95 -11.61 7.53
N LEU A 303 17.42 -10.47 7.95
CA LEU A 303 17.89 -9.81 9.16
C LEU A 303 17.50 -10.62 10.39
N ARG A 304 16.24 -11.04 10.52
CA ARG A 304 15.72 -11.79 11.68
C ARG A 304 16.29 -13.20 11.81
N SER A 305 16.79 -13.80 10.72
CA SER A 305 17.41 -15.13 10.77
C SER A 305 18.82 -15.13 11.39
N ARG A 306 19.44 -13.95 11.55
CA ARG A 306 20.76 -13.78 12.18
C ARG A 306 20.73 -14.22 13.64
N PRO A 307 21.69 -15.03 14.12
CA PRO A 307 21.69 -15.57 15.48
C PRO A 307 21.46 -14.52 16.57
N GLU A 308 22.10 -13.35 16.44
CA GLU A 308 21.98 -12.26 17.41
C GLU A 308 20.61 -11.55 17.42
N PHE A 309 19.78 -11.70 16.38
CA PHE A 309 18.50 -11.00 16.22
C PHE A 309 17.27 -11.90 16.43
N ARG A 310 17.49 -13.18 16.72
CA ARG A 310 16.43 -14.15 17.02
C ARG A 310 15.78 -13.83 18.36
N ASN A 311 14.51 -14.20 18.48
CA ASN A 311 13.75 -14.02 19.72
C ASN A 311 14.46 -14.67 20.92
N GLY A 312 14.47 -14.00 22.06
CA GLY A 312 15.22 -14.36 23.27
C GLY A 312 16.67 -13.88 23.23
N LYS A 313 17.36 -14.06 22.09
CA LYS A 313 18.81 -13.80 22.00
C LYS A 313 19.15 -12.31 21.98
N TRP A 314 18.36 -11.50 21.29
CA TRP A 314 18.62 -10.06 21.21
C TRP A 314 18.39 -9.37 22.57
N GLN A 315 17.45 -9.89 23.38
CA GLN A 315 17.19 -9.43 24.74
C GLN A 315 18.34 -9.80 25.69
N GLU A 316 18.86 -11.04 25.62
CA GLU A 316 20.04 -11.48 26.38
C GLU A 316 21.27 -10.61 26.08
N LEU A 317 21.45 -10.25 24.82
CA LEU A 317 22.57 -9.41 24.37
C LEU A 317 22.36 -7.91 24.68
N GLY A 318 21.25 -7.54 25.30
CA GLY A 318 20.94 -6.14 25.63
C GLY A 318 20.75 -5.25 24.41
N ILE A 319 20.37 -5.82 23.26
CA ILE A 319 20.09 -5.07 22.04
C ILE A 319 18.78 -4.28 22.26
N GLU A 320 18.77 -3.02 21.84
CA GLU A 320 17.59 -2.16 21.92
C GLU A 320 16.91 -2.04 20.55
N LYS A 321 17.70 -1.78 19.51
CA LYS A 321 17.21 -1.66 18.13
C LYS A 321 18.32 -1.92 17.12
N VAL A 322 17.92 -2.19 15.88
CA VAL A 322 18.83 -2.34 14.75
C VAL A 322 18.44 -1.35 13.66
N TYR A 323 19.42 -0.65 13.12
CA TYR A 323 19.26 0.24 11.96
C TYR A 323 20.08 -0.32 10.80
N VAL A 324 19.49 -0.42 9.62
CA VAL A 324 20.15 -0.97 8.44
C VAL A 324 20.11 0.03 7.30
N SER A 325 21.28 0.44 6.79
CA SER A 325 21.40 1.42 5.70
C SER A 325 22.10 0.85 4.47
N ILE A 326 21.73 1.33 3.28
CA ILE A 326 22.48 1.06 2.03
C ILE A 326 23.74 1.93 1.94
N GLU A 327 23.65 3.15 2.46
CA GLU A 327 24.73 4.12 2.51
C GLU A 327 25.48 3.98 3.85
N LYS A 328 26.78 4.24 3.82
CA LYS A 328 27.68 4.03 4.96
C LYS A 328 27.47 5.06 6.07
#